data_AF-A0A537ENS4-F1
#
_entry.id   AF-A0A537ENS4-F1
#
_cell.length_a   1.000
_cell.length_b   1.000
_cell.length_c   1.000
_cell.angle_alpha   90.00
_cell.angle_beta   90.00
_cell.angle_gamma   90.00
#
_symmetry.space_group_name_H-M   'P 1'
#
loop_
_entity.id
_entity.type
_entity.pdbx_description
1 polymer ?
#
loop_
_entity_poly.entity_id
_entity_poly.type
_entity_poly.pdbx_seq_one_letter_code
_entity_poly.pdbx_strand_id
1 'polypeptide(L)'
;MKKSILLVLDCKHWESTNHSSKFHQAVEHQIRVLQPLIRYMRANGNLIGQETWALPVIVTLFEPRVSLLDSVVIVSIGQLPDFLAHLTPYNPELPFISNHGLAESPIS
;
A
#
# COMPACT_ATOMS: atom_id res chain seq x y z
N MET A 1 -2.82 -21.98 -6.25
CA MET A 1 -3.26 -21.13 -5.12
C MET A 1 -3.74 -19.80 -5.68
N LYS A 2 -4.82 -19.22 -5.14
CA LYS A 2 -5.25 -17.86 -5.52
C LYS A 2 -4.34 -16.86 -4.81
N LYS A 3 -3.79 -15.91 -5.58
CA LYS A 3 -3.04 -14.76 -5.05
C LYS A 3 -3.96 -13.56 -5.04
N SER A 4 -3.89 -12.77 -3.97
CA SER A 4 -4.71 -11.59 -3.80
C SER A 4 -3.83 -10.37 -3.60
N ILE A 5 -4.22 -9.27 -4.23
CA ILE A 5 -3.61 -7.97 -4.00
C ILE A 5 -4.49 -7.23 -2.99
N LEU A 6 -3.87 -6.75 -1.91
CA LEU A 6 -4.51 -5.86 -0.95
C LEU A 6 -3.96 -4.44 -1.18
N LEU A 7 -4.79 -3.56 -1.74
CA LEU A 7 -4.48 -2.14 -1.79
C LEU A 7 -4.93 -1.46 -0.51
N VAL A 8 -4.03 -0.71 0.12
CA VAL A 8 -4.35 0.13 1.28
C VAL A 8 -4.25 1.58 0.85
N LEU A 9 -5.41 2.22 0.63
CA LEU A 9 -5.51 3.56 0.09
C LEU A 9 -5.68 4.59 1.22
N ASP A 10 -4.78 5.57 1.31
CA ASP A 10 -4.99 6.81 2.07
C ASP A 10 -5.39 7.93 1.11
N CYS A 11 -6.61 8.44 1.25
CA CYS A 11 -7.16 9.51 0.42
C CYS A 11 -7.25 10.80 1.26
N LYS A 12 -6.32 11.74 1.05
CA LYS A 12 -6.37 13.06 1.69
C LYS A 12 -6.56 14.16 0.65
N HIS A 13 -7.27 15.22 1.06
CA HIS A 13 -7.39 16.45 0.28
C HIS A 13 -6.07 17.21 0.34
N TRP A 14 -5.20 17.00 -0.64
CA TRP A 14 -3.92 17.70 -0.76
C TRP A 14 -4.13 18.97 -1.62
N GLU A 15 -4.27 20.13 -0.97
CA GLU A 15 -4.68 21.39 -1.61
C GLU A 15 -3.59 22.14 -2.41
N SER A 16 -2.30 21.76 -2.33
CA SER A 16 -1.22 22.55 -2.95
C SER A 16 -0.20 21.70 -3.68
N THR A 17 0.65 22.37 -4.48
CA THR A 17 1.82 21.79 -5.17
C THR A 17 2.56 20.81 -4.25
N ASN A 18 2.40 19.53 -4.57
CA ASN A 18 2.74 18.35 -3.79
C ASN A 18 4.26 18.21 -3.57
N HIS A 19 4.82 19.01 -2.66
CA HIS A 19 6.20 18.82 -2.20
C HIS A 19 6.30 17.50 -1.43
N SER A 20 7.34 16.71 -1.70
CA SER A 20 7.57 15.41 -1.05
C SER A 20 7.56 15.48 0.48
N SER A 21 8.04 16.58 1.05
CA SER A 21 8.02 16.84 2.50
C SER A 21 6.61 16.77 3.12
N LYS A 22 5.56 17.12 2.38
CA LYS A 22 4.17 17.04 2.87
C LYS A 22 3.66 15.59 2.94
N PHE A 23 4.21 14.69 2.14
CA PHE A 23 3.84 13.28 2.18
C PHE A 23 4.51 12.50 3.28
N HIS A 24 5.65 12.96 3.82
CA HIS A 24 6.41 12.19 4.81
C HIS A 24 5.55 11.72 5.98
N GLN A 25 4.77 12.61 6.58
CA GLN A 25 3.89 12.22 7.70
C GLN A 25 2.81 11.21 7.29
N ALA A 26 2.24 11.34 6.08
CA ALA A 26 1.24 10.39 5.59
C ALA A 26 1.87 9.04 5.24
N VAL A 27 3.06 9.03 4.64
CA VAL A 27 3.84 7.84 4.34
C VAL A 27 4.24 7.11 5.61
N GLU A 28 4.82 7.82 6.60
CA GLU A 28 5.15 7.27 7.91
C GLU A 28 3.93 6.69 8.62
N HIS A 29 2.79 7.38 8.56
CA HIS A 29 1.54 6.88 9.11
C HIS A 29 1.10 5.59 8.40
N GLN A 30 1.07 5.59 7.06
CA GLN A 30 0.64 4.46 6.25
C GLN A 30 1.49 3.21 6.53
N ILE A 31 2.81 3.36 6.58
CA ILE A 31 3.75 2.29 6.93
C ILE A 31 3.45 1.76 8.34
N ARG A 32 3.26 2.65 9.32
CA ARG A 32 3.01 2.28 10.72
C ARG A 32 1.73 1.46 10.90
N VAL A 33 0.66 1.81 10.17
CA VAL A 33 -0.66 1.17 10.33
C VAL A 33 -0.85 -0.07 9.46
N LEU A 34 -0.05 -0.23 8.38
CA LEU A 34 -0.20 -1.30 7.41
C LEU A 34 -0.05 -2.70 8.03
N GLN A 35 1.00 -2.93 8.82
CA GLN A 35 1.24 -4.23 9.46
C GLN A 35 0.14 -4.61 10.47
N PRO A 36 -0.25 -3.72 11.42
CA PRO A 36 -1.41 -3.96 12.28
C PRO A 36 -2.70 -4.25 11.50
N LEU A 37 -2.98 -3.52 10.42
CA LEU A 37 -4.17 -3.72 9.59
C LEU A 37 -4.19 -5.12 8.95
N ILE A 38 -3.07 -5.54 8.35
CA ILE A 38 -2.93 -6.86 7.75
C ILE A 38 -3.14 -7.97 8.80
N ARG A 39 -2.57 -7.82 10.00
CA ARG A 39 -2.77 -8.77 11.12
C ARG A 39 -4.23 -8.83 11.54
N TYR A 40 -4.90 -7.68 11.67
CA TYR A 40 -6.32 -7.60 12.00
C TYR A 40 -7.19 -8.28 10.94
N MET A 41 -6.96 -8.02 9.65
CA MET A 41 -7.70 -8.65 8.56
C MET A 41 -7.52 -10.17 8.51
N ARG A 42 -6.32 -10.67 8.86
CA ARG A 42 -6.08 -12.12 9.01
C ARG A 42 -6.88 -12.72 10.16
N ALA A 43 -6.82 -12.11 11.34
CA ALA A 43 -7.50 -12.61 12.54
C ALA A 43 -9.02 -12.69 12.35
N ASN A 44 -9.60 -11.82 11.52
CA ASN A 44 -11.04 -11.80 11.21
C ASN A 44 -11.43 -12.67 10.00
N GLY A 45 -10.49 -13.39 9.40
CA GLY A 45 -10.77 -14.33 8.31
C GLY A 45 -10.74 -13.74 6.90
N ASN A 46 -10.56 -12.43 6.76
CA ASN A 46 -10.63 -11.73 5.46
C ASN A 46 -9.48 -12.10 4.51
N LEU A 47 -8.40 -12.69 5.02
CA LEU A 47 -7.18 -13.04 4.27
C LEU A 47 -6.76 -14.52 4.42
N ILE A 48 -7.64 -15.40 4.93
CA ILE A 48 -7.31 -16.82 5.17
C ILE A 48 -7.10 -17.58 3.85
N GLY A 49 -6.05 -18.42 3.80
CA GLY A 49 -5.80 -19.35 2.71
C GLY A 49 -5.29 -18.72 1.41
N GLN A 50 -4.94 -17.43 1.43
CA GLN A 50 -4.49 -16.68 0.25
C GLN A 50 -3.14 -16.01 0.51
N GLU A 51 -2.22 -16.21 -0.42
CA GLU A 51 -1.03 -15.38 -0.52
C GLU A 51 -1.47 -13.94 -0.82
N THR A 52 -1.20 -13.04 0.12
CA THR A 52 -1.61 -11.64 0.04
C THR A 52 -0.40 -10.76 -0.17
N TRP A 53 -0.45 -9.95 -1.24
CA TRP A 53 0.53 -8.92 -1.57
C TRP A 53 -0.09 -7.57 -1.23
N ALA A 54 0.38 -6.94 -0.16
CA ALA A 54 -0.15 -5.66 0.28
C ALA A 54 0.64 -4.51 -0.33
N LEU A 55 -0.04 -3.49 -0.84
CA LEU A 55 0.58 -2.29 -1.40
C LEU A 55 -0.05 -1.05 -0.76
N PRO A 56 0.72 -0.26 0.01
CA PRO A 56 0.27 1.04 0.48
C PRO A 56 0.29 2.06 -0.66
N VAL A 57 -0.81 2.79 -0.80
CA VAL A 57 -0.98 3.83 -1.81
C VAL A 57 -1.58 5.07 -1.16
N ILE A 58 -1.02 6.25 -1.44
CA ILE A 58 -1.62 7.54 -1.15
C ILE A 58 -2.23 8.07 -2.44
N VAL A 59 -3.51 8.42 -2.37
CA VAL A 59 -4.25 9.03 -3.49
C VAL A 59 -4.33 10.53 -3.27
N THR A 60 -3.91 11.29 -4.29
CA THR A 60 -3.87 12.76 -4.28
C THR A 60 -4.87 13.35 -5.27
N LEU A 61 -5.31 14.59 -5.06
CA LEU A 61 -6.19 15.26 -6.03
C LEU A 61 -5.44 15.65 -7.31
N PHE A 62 -4.23 16.18 -7.14
CA PHE A 62 -3.37 16.63 -8.24
C PHE A 62 -2.20 15.68 -8.44
N GLU A 63 -1.61 15.71 -9.64
CA GLU A 63 -0.43 14.93 -9.98
C GLU A 63 0.71 15.15 -8.97
N PRO A 64 1.23 14.09 -8.35
CA PRO A 64 2.34 14.22 -7.41
C PRO A 64 3.66 14.38 -8.18
N ARG A 65 4.62 15.12 -7.61
CA ARG A 65 5.97 15.23 -8.19
C ARG A 65 6.81 13.96 -8.03
N VAL A 66 6.39 13.08 -7.10
CA VAL A 66 7.06 11.83 -6.74
C VAL A 66 5.98 10.76 -6.69
N SER A 67 6.16 9.68 -7.43
CA SER A 67 5.21 8.56 -7.51
C SER A 67 5.49 7.44 -6.50
N LEU A 68 6.63 7.49 -5.80
CA LEU A 68 7.06 6.52 -4.81
C LEU A 68 7.92 7.19 -3.73
N LEU A 69 7.52 7.06 -2.46
CA LEU A 69 8.26 7.57 -1.30
C LEU A 69 8.24 6.53 -0.18
N ASP A 70 9.40 6.12 0.32
CA ASP A 70 9.59 5.11 1.38
C ASP A 70 8.69 3.87 1.24
N SER A 71 8.67 3.27 0.04
CA SER A 71 7.84 2.09 -0.26
C SER A 71 6.32 2.33 -0.28
N VAL A 72 5.88 3.59 -0.32
CA VAL A 72 4.48 3.97 -0.50
C VAL A 72 4.28 4.60 -1.87
N VAL A 73 3.37 4.03 -2.65
CA VAL A 73 3.00 4.59 -3.95
C VAL A 73 2.19 5.86 -3.74
N ILE A 74 2.46 6.90 -4.52
CA ILE A 74 1.70 8.14 -4.52
C ILE A 74 1.15 8.35 -5.92
N VAL A 75 -0.18 8.41 -6.05
CA VAL A 75 -0.86 8.49 -7.34
C VAL A 75 -1.97 9.55 -7.27
N SER A 76 -2.17 10.30 -8.35
CA SER A 76 -3.33 11.19 -8.41
C SER A 76 -4.62 10.42 -8.71
N ILE A 77 -5.75 10.99 -8.32
CA ILE A 77 -7.08 10.44 -8.63
C ILE A 77 -7.30 10.29 -10.13
N GLY A 78 -6.72 11.19 -10.95
CA GLY A 78 -6.76 11.10 -12.41
C GLY A 78 -5.95 9.94 -12.98
N GLN A 79 -4.84 9.57 -12.33
CA GLN A 79 -3.96 8.45 -12.74
C GLN A 79 -4.37 7.10 -12.12
N LEU A 80 -5.23 7.12 -11.10
CA LEU A 80 -5.62 5.92 -10.36
C LEU A 80 -6.24 4.83 -11.27
N PRO A 81 -7.14 5.13 -12.24
CA PRO A 81 -7.70 4.10 -13.11
C PRO A 81 -6.61 3.35 -13.92
N ASP A 82 -5.69 4.10 -14.53
CA ASP A 82 -4.59 3.52 -15.30
C ASP A 82 -3.62 2.73 -14.40
N PHE A 83 -3.32 3.25 -13.21
CA PHE A 83 -2.51 2.54 -12.22
C PHE A 83 -3.14 1.18 -11.85
N LEU A 84 -4.45 1.15 -11.59
CA LEU A 84 -5.17 -0.08 -11.25
C LEU A 84 -5.20 -1.07 -12.42
N ALA A 85 -5.33 -0.57 -13.66
CA ALA A 85 -5.35 -1.42 -14.86
C ALA A 85 -4.01 -2.14 -15.10
N HIS A 86 -2.89 -1.56 -14.66
CA HIS A 86 -1.55 -2.12 -14.80
C HIS A 86 -1.00 -2.75 -13.51
N LEU A 87 -1.82 -2.83 -12.47
CA LEU A 87 -1.41 -3.34 -11.17
C LEU A 87 -1.12 -4.85 -11.24
N THR A 88 0.11 -5.23 -10.94
CA THR A 88 0.54 -6.63 -10.92
C THR A 88 1.61 -6.86 -9.85
N PRO A 89 1.54 -7.95 -9.06
CA PRO A 89 2.54 -8.27 -8.04
C PRO A 89 3.90 -8.64 -8.65
N TYR A 90 3.96 -8.82 -9.97
CA TYR A 90 5.18 -9.15 -10.71
C TYR A 90 5.92 -7.91 -11.22
N ASN A 91 5.39 -6.70 -10.98
CA ASN A 91 6.10 -5.48 -11.30
C ASN A 91 7.18 -5.23 -10.22
N PRO A 92 8.48 -5.31 -10.56
CA PRO A 92 9.57 -5.12 -9.59
C PRO A 92 9.66 -3.70 -9.03
N GLU A 93 9.03 -2.71 -9.69
CA GLU A 93 9.00 -1.33 -9.24
C GLU A 93 7.95 -1.06 -8.16
N LEU A 94 7.02 -2.01 -7.94
CA LEU A 94 5.98 -1.87 -6.93
C LEU A 94 6.43 -2.51 -5.61
N PRO A 95 6.47 -1.73 -4.51
CA PRO A 95 6.99 -2.18 -3.22
C PRO A 95 5.94 -3.01 -2.46
N PHE A 96 5.51 -4.12 -3.05
CA PHE A 96 4.57 -5.01 -2.38
C PHE A 96 5.22 -5.63 -1.14
N ILE A 97 4.47 -5.61 -0.05
CA ILE A 97 4.80 -6.36 1.15
C ILE A 97 4.14 -7.74 1.03
N SER A 98 4.97 -8.76 0.83
CA SER A 98 4.50 -10.14 0.83
C SER A 98 4.38 -10.65 2.26
N ASN A 99 3.32 -11.41 2.51
CA ASN A 99 3.05 -11.96 3.83
C ASN A 99 3.41 -13.46 3.93
N HIS A 100 4.32 -13.91 3.06
CA HIS A 100 4.87 -15.27 3.05
C HIS A 100 5.91 -15.52 4.16
N GLY A 101 6.37 -14.46 4.84
CA GLY A 101 7.46 -14.52 5.83
C GLY A 101 7.07 -14.28 7.28
N LEU A 102 5.81 -13.97 7.61
CA LEU A 102 5.34 -14.02 9.00
C LEU A 102 5.06 -15.49 9.36
N ALA A 103 6.11 -16.31 9.35
CA ALA A 103 6.11 -17.53 10.13
C ALA A 103 5.70 -17.14 11.55
N GLU A 104 4.72 -17.84 12.11
CA GLU A 104 4.48 -17.81 13.54
C GLU A 104 5.83 -18.13 14.18
N SER A 105 6.52 -17.13 14.75
CA SER A 105 7.58 -17.44 15.69
C SER A 105 6.92 -18.31 16.75
N PRO A 106 7.36 -19.55 16.96
CA PRO A 106 6.93 -20.29 18.12
C PRO A 106 7.50 -19.50 19.29
N ILE A 107 6.63 -18.76 19.98
CA ILE A 107 7.01 -18.11 21.23
C ILE A 107 7.41 -19.26 22.16
N SER A 108 8.70 -19.31 22.49
CA SER A 108 9.25 -20.05 23.63
C SER A 108 8.82 -19.40 24.95
#